data_AF-A0A973FU54-F1
#
_entry.id   AF-A0A973FU54-F1
#
_cell.length_a   1.000
_cell.length_b   1.000
_cell.length_c   1.000
_cell.angle_alpha   90.00
_cell.angle_beta   90.00
_cell.angle_gamma   90.00
#
_symmetry.space_group_name_H-M   'P 1'
#
loop_
_entity.id
_entity.type
_entity.pdbx_description
1 polymer ?
#
loop_
_entity_poly.entity_id
_entity_poly.type
_entity_poly.pdbx_seq_one_letter_code
_entity_poly.pdbx_strand_id
1 'polypeptide(L)'
;METFLNIYAPIAFLLFFGGLALRMGRWVKALVTHRSMRGRNRTFPLMSRDLGMLKGASEVLAGPVRHFHNRANRTWSRGYALYHAAIITEVSGYSISALILAVRLAMGQPVPDVARHVAESFNYTPANLLAIVFGNGEELAAHFLFGSFAAAFVAITWVAVGFAVLGNLHLLFTLLSRRNAAVLGDIDAAAQGVRIKGRLTWDRLLVRLMIFSIIWTELLARLEVVPGIVFIHAGLGLALFTLFPFTYLFHMVYNVVALYYSARRRSIRAVA
;
A
#
# COMPACT_ATOMS: atom_id res chain seq x y z
N MET A 1 22.55 10.66 5.52
CA MET A 1 21.51 9.62 5.34
C MET A 1 21.95 8.46 4.46
N GLU A 2 22.77 8.69 3.43
CA GLU A 2 23.22 7.64 2.50
C GLU A 2 23.87 6.44 3.20
N THR A 3 24.81 6.68 4.14
CA THR A 3 25.46 5.61 4.91
C THR A 3 24.46 4.73 5.65
N PHE A 4 23.44 5.34 6.27
CA PHE A 4 22.38 4.60 6.95
C PHE A 4 21.59 3.74 5.96
N LEU A 5 21.16 4.28 4.83
CA LEU A 5 20.39 3.55 3.83
C LEU A 5 21.18 2.40 3.20
N ASN A 6 22.49 2.60 2.96
CA ASN A 6 23.36 1.56 2.43
C ASN A 6 23.43 0.33 3.35
N ILE A 7 23.36 0.54 4.67
CA ILE A 7 23.34 -0.54 5.67
C ILE A 7 21.92 -1.09 5.87
N TYR A 8 20.93 -0.20 5.94
CA TYR A 8 19.57 -0.56 6.29
C TYR A 8 18.83 -1.28 5.16
N ALA A 9 19.08 -0.91 3.89
CA ALA A 9 18.38 -1.49 2.74
C ALA A 9 18.50 -3.01 2.63
N PRO A 10 19.71 -3.62 2.70
CA PRO A 10 19.84 -5.08 2.70
C PRO A 10 19.07 -5.75 3.84
N ILE A 11 19.12 -5.19 5.06
CA ILE A 11 18.43 -5.71 6.25
C ILE A 11 16.91 -5.65 6.04
N ALA A 12 16.40 -4.51 5.57
CA ALA A 12 15.00 -4.29 5.28
C ALA A 12 14.47 -5.28 4.23
N PHE A 13 15.21 -5.53 3.15
CA PHE A 13 14.84 -6.52 2.13
C PHE A 13 14.78 -7.93 2.73
N LEU A 14 15.77 -8.34 3.52
CA LEU A 14 15.77 -9.65 4.18
C LEU A 14 14.55 -9.83 5.09
N LEU A 15 14.24 -8.82 5.91
CA LEU A 15 13.09 -8.84 6.81
C LEU A 15 11.76 -8.89 6.03
N PHE A 16 11.64 -8.09 4.97
CA PHE A 16 10.45 -8.08 4.12
C PHE A 16 10.21 -9.43 3.46
N PHE A 17 11.20 -9.95 2.72
CA PHE A 17 11.07 -11.20 1.99
C PHE A 17 10.93 -12.40 2.93
N GLY A 18 11.64 -12.40 4.06
CA GLY A 18 11.47 -13.41 5.11
C GLY A 18 10.06 -13.38 5.71
N GLY A 19 9.54 -12.21 6.06
CA GLY A 19 8.17 -12.04 6.58
C GLY A 19 7.10 -12.44 5.56
N LEU A 20 7.28 -12.04 4.29
CA LEU A 20 6.41 -12.42 3.18
C LEU A 20 6.40 -13.93 2.97
N ALA A 21 7.57 -14.57 2.90
CA ALA A 21 7.71 -16.00 2.76
C ALA A 21 7.06 -16.78 3.91
N LEU A 22 7.20 -16.30 5.15
CA LEU A 22 6.55 -16.90 6.32
C LEU A 22 5.01 -16.80 6.23
N ARG A 23 4.46 -15.64 5.88
CA ARG A 23 3.00 -15.46 5.78
C ARG A 23 2.41 -16.22 4.59
N MET A 24 3.02 -16.10 3.42
CA MET A 24 2.58 -16.80 2.21
C MET A 24 2.78 -18.31 2.33
N GLY A 25 3.88 -18.77 2.94
CA GLY A 25 4.14 -20.18 3.22
C GLY A 25 3.08 -20.80 4.13
N ARG A 26 2.60 -20.08 5.16
CA ARG A 26 1.46 -20.52 5.98
C ARG A 26 0.18 -20.66 5.16
N TRP A 27 -0.08 -19.73 4.26
CA TRP A 27 -1.23 -19.77 3.36
C TRP A 27 -1.15 -20.93 2.36
N VAL A 28 -0.01 -21.11 1.69
CA VAL A 28 0.26 -22.25 0.80
C VAL A 28 0.12 -23.57 1.55
N LYS A 29 0.71 -23.68 2.75
CA LYS A 29 0.53 -24.86 3.61
C LYS A 29 -0.94 -25.12 3.92
N ALA A 30 -1.75 -24.09 4.18
CA ALA A 30 -3.18 -24.25 4.44
C ALA A 30 -3.99 -24.70 3.21
N LEU A 31 -3.54 -24.34 2.00
CA LEU A 31 -4.11 -24.81 0.73
C LEU A 31 -3.78 -26.28 0.47
N VAL A 32 -2.52 -26.69 0.71
CA VAL A 32 -2.03 -28.04 0.40
C VAL A 32 -2.40 -29.04 1.50
N THR A 33 -2.40 -28.63 2.77
CA THR A 33 -2.81 -29.52 3.87
C THR A 33 -4.34 -29.66 3.90
N HIS A 34 -4.81 -30.86 3.57
CA HIS A 34 -6.19 -31.28 3.81
C HIS A 34 -6.48 -31.30 5.33
N ARG A 35 -6.83 -30.16 5.93
CA ARG A 35 -7.44 -30.15 7.26
C ARG A 35 -8.81 -30.82 7.19
N SER A 36 -9.07 -31.78 8.08
CA SER A 36 -10.33 -32.52 8.12
C SER A 36 -11.54 -31.58 8.17
N MET A 37 -12.68 -32.00 7.64
CA MET A 37 -13.93 -31.23 7.68
C MET A 37 -14.53 -31.06 9.09
N ARG A 38 -13.86 -31.54 10.15
CA ARG A 38 -14.30 -31.34 11.54
C ARG A 38 -14.27 -29.85 11.88
N GLY A 39 -15.42 -29.33 12.32
CA GLY A 39 -15.60 -27.92 12.71
C GLY A 39 -16.25 -27.02 11.65
N ARG A 40 -16.66 -27.56 10.50
CA ARG A 40 -17.41 -26.78 9.51
C ARG A 40 -18.84 -26.54 10.03
N ASN A 41 -19.30 -25.29 9.99
CA ASN A 41 -20.67 -24.96 10.36
C ASN A 41 -21.64 -25.68 9.41
N ARG A 42 -22.52 -26.52 9.96
CA ARG A 42 -23.43 -27.39 9.18
C ARG A 42 -24.40 -26.60 8.30
N THR A 43 -24.66 -25.34 8.64
CA THR A 43 -25.57 -24.45 7.91
C THR A 43 -24.89 -23.71 6.76
N PHE A 44 -23.57 -23.80 6.60
CA PHE A 44 -22.89 -23.12 5.51
C PHE A 44 -23.15 -23.84 4.18
N PRO A 45 -23.70 -23.17 3.15
CA PRO A 45 -24.05 -23.82 1.89
C PRO A 45 -22.82 -24.52 1.28
N LEU A 46 -22.95 -25.84 1.08
CA LEU A 46 -21.88 -26.72 0.63
C LEU A 46 -21.50 -26.52 -0.84
N MET A 47 -22.41 -25.94 -1.63
CA MET A 47 -22.28 -25.73 -3.06
C MET A 47 -22.70 -24.32 -3.44
N SER A 48 -21.88 -23.35 -3.08
CA SER A 48 -21.98 -22.01 -3.66
C SER A 48 -21.42 -22.03 -5.09
N ARG A 49 -22.26 -21.69 -6.06
CA ARG A 49 -21.88 -21.59 -7.49
C ARG A 49 -20.75 -20.56 -7.66
N ASP A 50 -19.74 -20.90 -8.46
CA ASP A 50 -18.67 -19.98 -8.84
C ASP A 50 -19.26 -18.66 -9.37
N LEU A 51 -18.74 -17.53 -8.89
CA LEU A 51 -19.17 -16.19 -9.35
C LEU A 51 -18.47 -15.77 -10.64
N GLY A 52 -17.33 -16.39 -10.95
CA GLY A 52 -16.40 -15.89 -11.95
C GLY A 52 -15.60 -14.68 -11.45
N MET A 53 -14.47 -14.39 -12.10
CA MET A 53 -13.51 -13.39 -11.64
C MET A 53 -14.09 -11.96 -11.61
N LEU A 54 -14.87 -11.57 -12.62
CA LEU A 54 -15.42 -10.22 -12.72
C LEU A 54 -16.43 -9.92 -11.61
N LYS A 55 -17.39 -10.83 -11.40
CA LYS A 55 -18.39 -10.65 -10.33
C LYS A 55 -17.76 -10.83 -8.95
N GLY A 56 -16.81 -11.76 -8.79
CA GLY A 56 -16.03 -11.91 -7.57
C GLY A 56 -15.22 -10.67 -7.21
N ALA A 57 -14.61 -10.01 -8.21
CA ALA A 57 -13.91 -8.73 -8.05
C ALA A 57 -14.86 -7.62 -7.64
N SER A 58 -16.01 -7.50 -8.31
CA SER A 58 -17.03 -6.52 -7.95
C SER A 58 -17.49 -6.68 -6.49
N GLU A 59 -17.73 -7.92 -6.04
CA GLU A 59 -18.15 -8.19 -4.65
C GLU A 59 -17.04 -7.86 -3.63
N VAL A 60 -15.77 -8.19 -3.93
CA VAL A 60 -14.64 -7.90 -3.02
C VAL A 60 -14.33 -6.41 -2.95
N LEU A 61 -14.35 -5.71 -4.09
CA LEU A 61 -13.97 -4.30 -4.18
C LEU A 61 -15.12 -3.37 -3.78
N ALA A 62 -16.33 -3.64 -4.25
CA ALA A 62 -17.48 -2.76 -4.06
C ALA A 62 -18.44 -3.22 -2.96
N GLY A 63 -18.48 -4.52 -2.62
CA GLY A 63 -19.38 -5.07 -1.61
C GLY A 63 -19.20 -4.40 -0.24
N PRO A 64 -17.99 -4.38 0.36
CA PRO A 64 -17.76 -3.72 1.65
C PRO A 64 -18.14 -2.24 1.65
N VAL A 65 -17.83 -1.54 0.55
CA VAL A 65 -18.13 -0.12 0.39
C VAL A 65 -19.64 0.13 0.31
N ARG A 66 -20.35 -0.66 -0.50
CA ARG A 66 -21.81 -0.56 -0.70
C ARG A 66 -22.61 -0.94 0.54
N HIS A 67 -22.23 -2.02 1.21
CA HIS A 67 -23.02 -2.60 2.30
C HIS A 67 -22.69 -2.02 3.67
N PHE A 68 -21.43 -1.67 3.94
CA PHE A 68 -21.00 -1.28 5.28
C PHE A 68 -20.50 0.16 5.35
N HIS A 69 -19.66 0.59 4.40
CA HIS A 69 -18.89 1.82 4.61
C HIS A 69 -19.61 3.10 4.17
N ASN A 70 -20.24 3.13 2.99
CA ASN A 70 -20.86 4.36 2.47
C ASN A 70 -22.03 4.86 3.34
N ARG A 71 -22.70 3.96 4.06
CA ARG A 71 -23.79 4.31 4.99
C ARG A 71 -23.29 4.58 6.41
N ALA A 72 -22.28 3.85 6.89
CA ALA A 72 -21.82 3.98 8.27
C ALA A 72 -20.80 5.08 8.51
N ASN A 73 -19.98 5.51 7.53
CA ASN A 73 -19.06 6.64 7.70
C ASN A 73 -18.58 7.17 6.34
N ARG A 74 -19.23 8.24 5.84
CA ARG A 74 -18.88 8.86 4.55
C ARG A 74 -17.46 9.43 4.52
N THR A 75 -17.00 10.05 5.61
CA THR A 75 -15.64 10.60 5.69
C THR A 75 -14.59 9.49 5.60
N TRP A 76 -14.80 8.38 6.31
CA TRP A 76 -13.92 7.22 6.23
C TRP A 76 -13.93 6.61 4.84
N SER A 77 -15.11 6.46 4.22
CA SER A 77 -15.25 5.85 2.89
C SER A 77 -14.56 6.66 1.80
N ARG A 78 -14.74 7.99 1.83
CA ARG A 78 -14.00 8.92 0.97
C ARG A 78 -12.49 8.82 1.20
N GLY A 79 -12.07 8.85 2.47
CA GLY A 79 -10.68 8.70 2.85
C GLY A 79 -10.07 7.40 2.34
N TYR A 80 -10.78 6.28 2.51
CA TYR A 80 -10.39 4.96 2.04
C TYR A 80 -10.23 4.92 0.52
N ALA A 81 -11.21 5.42 -0.23
CA ALA A 81 -11.18 5.42 -1.69
C ALA A 81 -10.01 6.25 -2.24
N LEU A 82 -9.85 7.49 -1.76
CA LEU A 82 -8.77 8.38 -2.17
C LEU A 82 -7.40 7.80 -1.81
N TYR A 83 -7.24 7.31 -0.58
CA TYR A 83 -5.99 6.71 -0.11
C TYR A 83 -5.57 5.48 -0.92
N HIS A 84 -6.51 4.59 -1.26
CA HIS A 84 -6.19 3.41 -2.06
C HIS A 84 -5.89 3.78 -3.52
N ALA A 85 -6.63 4.73 -4.11
CA ALA A 85 -6.31 5.23 -5.44
C ALA A 85 -4.89 5.80 -5.50
N ALA A 86 -4.51 6.61 -4.51
CA ALA A 86 -3.17 7.15 -4.38
C ALA A 86 -2.11 6.05 -4.23
N ILE A 87 -2.25 5.17 -3.24
CA ILE A 87 -1.26 4.11 -2.99
C ILE A 87 -1.10 3.17 -4.17
N ILE A 88 -2.20 2.76 -4.83
CA ILE A 88 -2.11 1.90 -6.01
C ILE A 88 -1.31 2.60 -7.10
N THR A 89 -1.52 3.90 -7.29
CA THR A 89 -0.81 4.69 -8.29
C THR A 89 0.68 4.82 -7.93
N GLU A 90 1.01 5.23 -6.70
CA GLU A 90 2.40 5.40 -6.24
C GLU A 90 3.17 4.09 -6.23
N VAL A 91 2.60 3.02 -5.67
CA VAL A 91 3.24 1.70 -5.65
C VAL A 91 3.46 1.17 -7.07
N SER A 92 2.52 1.41 -7.99
CA SER A 92 2.73 1.05 -9.40
C SER A 92 3.86 1.87 -10.02
N GLY A 93 3.91 3.18 -9.74
CA GLY A 93 4.99 4.07 -10.16
C GLY A 93 6.36 3.60 -9.67
N TYR A 94 6.50 3.31 -8.38
CA TYR A 94 7.74 2.76 -7.81
C TYR A 94 8.10 1.40 -8.39
N SER A 95 7.11 0.52 -8.60
CA SER A 95 7.35 -0.81 -9.17
C SER A 95 7.86 -0.73 -10.60
N ILE A 96 7.25 0.14 -11.43
CA ILE A 96 7.71 0.39 -12.80
C ILE A 96 9.09 1.04 -12.80
N SER A 97 9.33 2.00 -11.90
CA SER A 97 10.63 2.69 -11.76
C SER A 97 11.74 1.70 -11.40
N ALA A 98 11.49 0.82 -10.44
CA ALA A 98 12.42 -0.24 -10.05
C ALA A 98 12.70 -1.21 -11.20
N LEU A 99 11.67 -1.58 -11.99
CA LEU A 99 11.84 -2.43 -13.17
C LEU A 99 12.70 -1.76 -14.24
N ILE A 100 12.43 -0.50 -14.58
CA ILE A 100 13.21 0.26 -15.55
C ILE A 100 14.66 0.36 -15.08
N LEU A 101 14.88 0.73 -13.81
CA LEU A 101 16.21 0.82 -13.23
C LEU A 101 16.93 -0.54 -13.32
N ALA A 102 16.27 -1.64 -12.97
CA ALA A 102 16.86 -2.98 -13.06
C ALA A 102 17.29 -3.35 -14.49
N VAL A 103 16.47 -3.03 -15.50
CA VAL A 103 16.82 -3.24 -16.91
C VAL A 103 18.04 -2.41 -17.30
N ARG A 104 18.09 -1.12 -16.92
CA ARG A 104 19.23 -0.24 -17.21
C ARG A 104 20.52 -0.72 -16.55
N LEU A 105 20.44 -1.18 -15.29
CA LEU A 105 21.57 -1.78 -14.58
C LEU A 105 22.06 -3.05 -15.28
N ALA A 106 21.15 -3.93 -15.72
CA ALA A 106 21.51 -5.15 -16.45
C ALA A 106 22.18 -4.85 -17.80
N MET A 107 21.88 -3.70 -18.41
CA MET A 107 22.52 -3.20 -19.62
C MET A 107 23.83 -2.44 -19.38
N GLY A 108 24.28 -2.29 -18.12
CA GLY A 108 25.50 -1.56 -17.77
C GLY A 108 25.43 -0.06 -18.01
N GLN A 109 24.24 0.52 -18.03
CA GLN A 109 24.06 1.96 -18.27
C GLN A 109 24.45 2.79 -17.02
N PRO A 110 24.92 4.04 -17.22
CA PRO A 110 25.12 4.97 -16.12
C PRO A 110 23.78 5.29 -15.44
N VAL A 111 23.84 5.62 -14.16
CA VAL A 111 22.71 6.06 -13.32
C VAL A 111 22.99 7.47 -12.80
N PRO A 112 21.98 8.31 -12.55
CA PRO A 112 22.21 9.63 -11.97
C PRO A 112 22.76 9.50 -10.54
N ASP A 113 23.57 10.48 -10.12
CA ASP A 113 23.93 10.67 -8.71
C ASP A 113 22.95 11.67 -8.11
N VAL A 114 21.96 11.17 -7.37
CA VAL A 114 20.87 12.00 -6.83
C VAL A 114 21.40 12.98 -5.78
N ALA A 115 22.37 12.58 -4.96
CA ALA A 115 22.93 13.44 -3.91
C ALA A 115 23.71 14.62 -4.50
N ARG A 116 24.34 14.40 -5.66
CA ARG A 116 25.16 15.41 -6.35
C ARG A 116 24.42 16.13 -7.48
N HIS A 117 23.16 15.77 -7.74
CA HIS A 117 22.38 16.26 -8.89
C HIS A 117 23.10 16.10 -10.24
N VAL A 118 23.77 14.96 -10.45
CA VAL A 118 24.48 14.65 -11.70
C VAL A 118 23.68 13.64 -12.52
N ALA A 119 23.42 13.94 -13.80
CA ALA A 119 22.60 13.09 -14.67
C ALA A 119 23.24 11.74 -15.02
N GLU A 120 24.56 11.70 -15.16
CA GLU A 120 25.29 10.48 -15.53
C GLU A 120 26.39 10.19 -14.52
N SER A 121 26.31 9.04 -13.86
CA SER A 121 27.29 8.55 -12.90
C SER A 121 27.32 7.02 -12.89
N PHE A 122 28.23 6.45 -12.10
CA PHE A 122 28.28 5.01 -11.80
C PHE A 122 28.05 4.75 -10.29
N ASN A 123 27.26 5.62 -9.63
CA ASN A 123 26.92 5.48 -8.22
C ASN A 123 25.82 4.41 -8.01
N TYR A 124 26.21 3.14 -7.94
CA TYR A 124 25.28 2.01 -7.73
C TYR A 124 25.02 1.69 -6.26
N THR A 125 25.27 2.61 -5.35
CA THR A 125 25.02 2.38 -3.91
C THR A 125 23.51 2.19 -3.66
N PRO A 126 23.11 1.32 -2.72
CA PRO A 126 21.69 1.10 -2.41
C PRO A 126 20.94 2.39 -2.11
N ALA A 127 21.56 3.35 -1.42
CA ALA A 127 20.97 4.65 -1.13
C ALA A 127 20.63 5.43 -2.41
N ASN A 128 21.55 5.49 -3.37
CA ASN A 128 21.31 6.18 -4.64
C ASN A 128 20.24 5.48 -5.48
N LEU A 129 20.29 4.14 -5.57
CA LEU A 129 19.28 3.36 -6.30
C LEU A 129 17.87 3.52 -5.69
N LEU A 130 17.78 3.54 -4.36
CA LEU A 130 16.53 3.82 -3.67
C LEU A 130 16.06 5.26 -3.92
N ALA A 131 16.96 6.24 -3.88
CA ALA A 131 16.61 7.62 -4.17
C ALA A 131 16.10 7.81 -5.61
N ILE A 132 16.64 7.07 -6.58
CA ILE A 132 16.11 7.07 -7.96
C ILE A 132 14.68 6.52 -8.00
N VAL A 133 14.42 5.39 -7.33
CA VAL A 133 13.10 4.74 -7.36
C VAL A 133 12.05 5.53 -6.58
N PHE A 134 12.37 5.94 -5.35
CA PHE A 134 11.46 6.66 -4.46
C PHE A 134 11.36 8.14 -4.81
N GLY A 135 12.39 8.72 -5.43
CA GLY A 135 12.42 10.08 -5.97
C GLY A 135 11.94 10.15 -7.41
N ASN A 136 11.23 9.15 -7.94
CA ASN A 136 10.79 9.10 -9.35
C ASN A 136 9.87 10.27 -9.78
N GLY A 137 9.38 11.07 -8.83
CA GLY A 137 8.64 12.31 -9.07
C GLY A 137 9.52 13.57 -9.13
N GLU A 138 10.81 13.48 -8.78
CA GLU A 138 11.79 14.56 -8.94
C GLU A 138 12.32 14.61 -10.37
N GLU A 139 12.65 15.80 -10.85
CA GLU A 139 12.97 16.04 -12.27
C GLU A 139 14.08 15.12 -12.79
N LEU A 140 15.19 15.02 -12.05
CA LEU A 140 16.36 14.22 -12.43
C LEU A 140 16.02 12.73 -12.57
N ALA A 141 15.36 12.16 -11.57
CA ALA A 141 15.01 10.74 -11.57
C ALA A 141 13.87 10.45 -12.56
N ALA A 142 12.88 11.33 -12.67
CA ALA A 142 11.77 11.19 -13.62
C ALA A 142 12.27 11.16 -15.07
N HIS A 143 13.15 12.09 -15.45
CA HIS A 143 13.73 12.11 -16.81
C HIS A 143 14.63 10.90 -17.06
N PHE A 144 15.44 10.49 -16.08
CA PHE A 144 16.23 9.28 -16.21
C PHE A 144 15.36 8.02 -16.42
N LEU A 145 14.29 7.87 -15.64
CA LEU A 145 13.43 6.70 -15.69
C LEU A 145 12.52 6.69 -16.92
N PHE A 146 11.91 7.82 -17.26
CA PHE A 146 10.79 7.88 -18.22
C PHE A 146 11.09 8.67 -19.49
N GLY A 147 12.25 9.33 -19.59
CA GLY A 147 12.64 10.12 -20.77
C GLY A 147 11.57 11.14 -21.16
N SER A 148 11.12 11.10 -22.41
CA SER A 148 10.06 11.99 -22.91
C SER A 148 8.71 11.83 -22.22
N PHE A 149 8.48 10.72 -21.51
CA PHE A 149 7.25 10.50 -20.75
C PHE A 149 7.29 11.09 -19.33
N ALA A 150 8.44 11.61 -18.89
CA ALA A 150 8.62 12.14 -17.53
C ALA A 150 7.57 13.19 -17.14
N ALA A 151 7.30 14.16 -18.00
CA ALA A 151 6.30 15.20 -17.74
C ALA A 151 4.89 14.63 -17.49
N ALA A 152 4.48 13.63 -18.30
CA ALA A 152 3.19 12.96 -18.13
C ALA A 152 3.14 12.13 -16.85
N PHE A 153 4.22 11.41 -16.54
CA PHE A 153 4.35 10.65 -15.29
C PHE A 153 4.24 11.54 -14.05
N VAL A 154 4.98 12.66 -14.04
CA VAL A 154 4.96 13.64 -12.95
C VAL A 154 3.56 14.27 -12.81
N ALA A 155 2.89 14.60 -13.91
CA ALA A 155 1.53 15.15 -13.87
C ALA A 155 0.51 14.16 -13.28
N ILE A 156 0.56 12.89 -13.67
CA ILE A 156 -0.32 11.84 -13.12
C ILE A 156 -0.06 11.64 -11.63
N THR A 157 1.20 11.60 -11.24
CA THR A 157 1.57 11.37 -9.84
C THR A 157 1.25 12.57 -8.94
N TRP A 158 1.21 13.80 -9.47
CA TRP A 158 0.66 14.95 -8.72
C TRP A 158 -0.80 14.76 -8.31
N VAL A 159 -1.63 14.15 -9.18
CA VAL A 159 -3.02 13.80 -8.83
C VAL A 159 -3.04 12.75 -7.71
N ALA A 160 -2.16 11.76 -7.79
CA ALA A 160 -2.04 10.72 -6.77
C ALA A 160 -1.61 11.30 -5.41
N VAL A 161 -0.65 12.22 -5.38
CA VAL A 161 -0.24 12.96 -4.17
C VAL A 161 -1.43 13.72 -3.56
N GLY A 162 -2.23 14.41 -4.39
CA GLY A 162 -3.46 15.07 -3.92
C GLY A 162 -4.45 14.11 -3.26
N PHE A 163 -4.66 12.94 -3.86
CA PHE A 163 -5.46 11.87 -3.27
C PHE A 163 -4.83 11.29 -1.99
N ALA A 164 -3.51 11.21 -1.91
CA ALA A 164 -2.79 10.72 -0.74
C ALA A 164 -3.00 11.65 0.46
N VAL A 165 -2.82 12.96 0.26
CA VAL A 165 -3.03 13.99 1.28
C VAL A 165 -4.47 13.97 1.77
N LEU A 166 -5.44 14.13 0.85
CA LEU A 166 -6.85 14.19 1.21
C LEU A 166 -7.33 12.87 1.84
N GLY A 167 -6.95 11.74 1.25
CA GLY A 167 -7.30 10.41 1.73
C GLY A 167 -6.78 10.17 3.14
N ASN A 168 -5.50 10.45 3.38
CA ASN A 168 -4.89 10.23 4.69
C ASN A 168 -5.41 11.22 5.75
N LEU A 169 -5.69 12.49 5.39
CA LEU A 169 -6.35 13.45 6.29
C LEU A 169 -7.73 12.97 6.74
N HIS A 170 -8.56 12.52 5.80
CA HIS A 170 -9.89 11.97 6.14
C HIS A 170 -9.78 10.77 7.08
N LEU A 171 -8.86 9.86 6.80
CA LEU A 171 -8.68 8.68 7.62
C LEU A 171 -8.08 9.00 9.00
N LEU A 172 -7.09 9.90 9.08
CA LEU A 172 -6.51 10.36 10.34
C LEU A 172 -7.56 11.08 11.20
N PHE A 173 -8.34 11.98 10.59
CA PHE A 173 -9.46 12.64 11.26
C PHE A 173 -10.46 11.63 11.83
N THR A 174 -10.84 10.60 11.06
CA THR A 174 -11.77 9.57 11.55
C THR A 174 -11.18 8.74 12.69
N LEU A 175 -9.86 8.48 12.68
CA LEU A 175 -9.18 7.76 13.73
C LEU A 175 -9.07 8.58 15.03
N LEU A 176 -8.61 9.82 14.94
CA LEU A 176 -8.46 10.74 16.09
C LEU A 176 -9.82 11.10 16.69
N SER A 177 -10.82 11.33 15.84
CA SER A 177 -12.22 11.55 16.27
C SER A 177 -12.89 10.27 16.79
N ARG A 178 -12.21 9.12 16.74
CA ARG A 178 -12.71 7.79 17.13
C ARG A 178 -14.04 7.42 16.44
N ARG A 179 -14.18 7.86 15.18
CA ARG A 179 -15.31 7.58 14.28
C ARG A 179 -15.08 6.36 13.38
N ASN A 180 -13.89 5.76 13.46
CA ASN A 180 -13.47 4.59 12.69
C ASN A 180 -14.28 3.30 12.95
N ALA A 181 -14.92 3.17 14.11
CA ALA A 181 -15.76 2.03 14.49
C ALA A 181 -17.13 2.46 15.03
N ALA A 182 -17.49 3.71 14.82
CA ALA A 182 -18.85 4.14 15.11
C ALA A 182 -19.74 3.61 13.99
N VAL A 183 -20.77 2.86 14.37
CA VAL A 183 -21.91 2.54 13.50
C VAL A 183 -22.62 3.88 13.25
N LEU A 184 -22.14 4.72 12.32
CA LEU A 184 -22.73 6.06 12.09
C LEU A 184 -23.81 6.05 11.01
N GLY A 185 -24.51 4.93 10.87
CA GLY A 185 -25.69 4.80 10.04
C GLY A 185 -26.42 3.52 10.39
N ASP A 186 -27.70 3.50 10.06
CA ASP A 186 -28.66 2.44 10.35
C ASP A 186 -28.30 1.19 9.53
N ILE A 187 -27.19 0.51 9.90
CA ILE A 187 -26.75 -0.74 9.28
C ILE A 187 -27.88 -1.78 9.38
N ASP A 188 -28.66 -1.70 10.46
CA ASP A 188 -30.05 -2.14 10.50
C ASP A 188 -30.92 -1.08 11.20
N ALA A 189 -32.25 -1.27 11.14
CA ALA A 189 -33.21 -0.36 11.77
C ALA A 189 -33.09 -0.34 13.32
N ALA A 190 -32.61 -1.41 13.94
CA ALA A 190 -32.44 -1.52 15.40
C ALA A 190 -31.21 -0.75 15.91
N ALA A 191 -30.20 -0.55 15.06
CA ALA A 191 -28.99 0.22 15.35
C ALA A 191 -29.10 1.70 14.95
N GLN A 192 -30.29 2.15 14.53
CA GLN A 192 -30.49 3.52 14.05
C GLN A 192 -30.17 4.56 15.13
N GLY A 193 -29.29 5.50 14.79
CA GLY A 193 -28.86 6.57 15.71
C GLY A 193 -27.88 6.15 16.82
N VAL A 194 -27.54 4.86 16.97
CA VAL A 194 -26.62 4.37 18.00
C VAL A 194 -25.17 4.69 17.61
N ARG A 195 -24.52 5.59 18.36
CA ARG A 195 -23.11 5.95 18.12
C ARG A 195 -22.19 5.39 19.18
N ILE A 196 -21.45 4.33 18.84
CA ILE A 196 -20.41 3.78 19.70
C ILE A 196 -19.06 4.40 19.35
N LYS A 197 -18.38 5.01 20.32
CA LYS A 197 -17.04 5.57 20.10
C LYS A 197 -16.07 4.42 19.82
N GLY A 198 -15.35 4.50 18.71
CA GLY A 198 -14.33 3.51 18.36
C GLY A 198 -13.12 3.53 19.28
N ARG A 199 -12.32 2.47 19.22
CA ARG A 199 -11.03 2.41 19.90
C ARG A 199 -9.95 3.10 19.08
N LEU A 200 -9.13 3.91 19.74
CA LEU A 200 -7.87 4.40 19.17
C LEU A 200 -6.86 3.24 19.19
N THR A 201 -6.39 2.87 18.00
CA THR A 201 -5.43 1.80 17.79
C THR A 201 -4.07 2.43 17.52
N TRP A 202 -3.14 2.29 18.47
CA TRP A 202 -1.82 2.92 18.40
C TRP A 202 -1.00 2.44 17.20
N ASP A 203 -1.13 1.16 16.85
CA ASP A 203 -0.57 0.57 15.64
C ASP A 203 -1.06 1.28 14.39
N ARG A 204 -2.38 1.51 14.27
CA ARG A 204 -2.95 2.23 13.12
C ARG A 204 -2.55 3.69 13.11
N LEU A 205 -2.45 4.33 14.27
CA LEU A 205 -2.02 5.71 14.36
C LEU A 205 -0.56 5.85 13.90
N LEU A 206 0.34 5.00 14.41
CA LEU A 206 1.76 5.00 14.04
C LEU A 206 1.95 4.81 12.53
N VAL A 207 1.34 3.77 11.96
CA VAL A 207 1.45 3.52 10.50
C VAL A 207 0.87 4.70 9.69
N ARG A 208 -0.26 5.28 10.13
CA ARG A 208 -0.85 6.45 9.45
C ARG A 208 0.04 7.67 9.49
N LEU A 209 0.63 7.97 10.64
CA LEU A 209 1.57 9.08 10.79
C LEU A 209 2.82 8.85 9.95
N MET A 210 3.35 7.63 9.91
CA MET A 210 4.48 7.28 9.03
C MET A 210 4.13 7.49 7.55
N ILE A 211 2.96 7.04 7.08
CA ILE A 211 2.48 7.33 5.72
C ILE A 211 2.35 8.83 5.49
N PHE A 212 1.84 9.57 6.48
CA PHE A 212 1.71 11.03 6.39
C PHE A 212 3.08 11.69 6.22
N SER A 213 4.08 11.25 6.99
CA SER A 213 5.46 11.70 6.83
C SER A 213 6.02 11.36 5.45
N ILE A 214 5.77 10.16 4.92
CA ILE A 214 6.16 9.76 3.56
C ILE A 214 5.62 10.75 2.53
N ILE A 215 4.31 11.05 2.58
CA ILE A 215 3.65 11.99 1.66
C ILE A 215 4.27 13.39 1.77
N TRP A 216 4.55 13.87 2.98
CA TRP A 216 5.17 15.19 3.15
C TRP A 216 6.61 15.23 2.65
N THR A 217 7.41 14.21 2.95
CA THR A 217 8.79 14.14 2.44
C THR A 217 8.82 14.04 0.91
N GLU A 218 7.82 13.40 0.30
CA GLU A 218 7.66 13.37 -1.16
C GLU A 218 7.27 14.74 -1.72
N LEU A 219 6.31 15.43 -1.11
CA LEU A 219 5.93 16.80 -1.49
C LEU A 219 7.12 17.76 -1.41
N LEU A 220 7.89 17.68 -0.33
CA LEU A 220 9.07 18.51 -0.13
C LEU A 220 10.18 18.19 -1.14
N ALA A 221 10.32 16.93 -1.56
CA ALA A 221 11.26 16.52 -2.61
C ALA A 221 10.82 17.08 -3.97
N ARG A 222 9.57 16.84 -4.36
CA ARG A 222 9.01 17.27 -5.67
C ARG A 222 8.98 18.78 -5.85
N LEU A 223 8.83 19.54 -4.76
CA LEU A 223 8.86 20.99 -4.77
C LEU A 223 10.27 21.57 -4.57
N GLU A 224 11.29 20.70 -4.47
CA GLU A 224 12.71 21.07 -4.26
C GLU A 224 12.94 21.99 -3.05
N VAL A 225 12.09 21.87 -2.02
CA VAL A 225 12.12 22.75 -0.84
C VAL A 225 13.24 22.38 0.13
N VAL A 226 13.51 21.07 0.28
CA VAL A 226 14.49 20.55 1.23
C VAL A 226 15.46 19.63 0.48
N PRO A 227 16.71 20.07 0.24
CA PRO A 227 17.72 19.25 -0.42
C PRO A 227 17.95 17.92 0.29
N GLY A 228 17.99 16.82 -0.47
CA GLY A 228 18.26 15.48 0.07
C GLY A 228 17.13 14.85 0.90
N ILE A 229 15.94 15.48 0.97
CA ILE A 229 14.77 14.92 1.67
C ILE A 229 14.30 13.60 1.05
N VAL A 230 14.60 13.35 -0.23
CA VAL A 230 14.36 12.06 -0.91
C VAL A 230 14.99 10.87 -0.19
N PHE A 231 16.16 11.04 0.43
CA PHE A 231 16.79 9.95 1.20
C PHE A 231 16.02 9.67 2.49
N ILE A 232 15.38 10.67 3.09
CA ILE A 232 14.49 10.47 4.24
C ILE A 232 13.20 9.79 3.76
N HIS A 233 12.62 10.24 2.64
CA HIS A 233 11.45 9.62 2.01
C HIS A 233 11.70 8.13 1.71
N ALA A 234 12.82 7.80 1.07
CA ALA A 234 13.26 6.43 0.81
C ALA A 234 13.44 5.62 2.10
N GLY A 235 14.02 6.22 3.14
CA GLY A 235 14.16 5.58 4.45
C GLY A 235 12.82 5.26 5.12
N LEU A 236 11.87 6.18 5.07
CA LEU A 236 10.50 5.97 5.57
C LEU A 236 9.76 4.91 4.74
N GLY A 237 9.90 4.95 3.41
CA GLY A 237 9.36 3.93 2.50
C GLY A 237 9.91 2.55 2.81
N LEU A 238 11.21 2.44 3.04
CA LEU A 238 11.88 1.20 3.41
C LEU A 238 11.48 0.70 4.81
N ALA A 239 11.26 1.61 5.76
CA ALA A 239 10.71 1.26 7.07
C ALA A 239 9.28 0.70 6.96
N LEU A 240 8.42 1.34 6.17
CA LEU A 240 7.07 0.85 5.89
C LEU A 240 7.11 -0.52 5.18
N PHE A 241 8.03 -0.68 4.23
CA PHE A 241 8.27 -1.94 3.53
C PHE A 241 8.68 -3.05 4.50
N THR A 242 9.64 -2.78 5.40
CA THR A 242 10.07 -3.72 6.46
C THR A 242 8.91 -4.14 7.36
N LEU A 243 8.04 -3.21 7.72
CA LEU A 243 6.88 -3.44 8.59
C LEU A 243 5.68 -4.07 7.87
N PHE A 244 5.65 -4.03 6.54
CA PHE A 244 4.54 -4.48 5.71
C PHE A 244 4.06 -5.90 6.06
N PRO A 245 4.92 -6.94 6.11
CA PRO A 245 4.47 -8.30 6.42
C PRO A 245 4.10 -8.50 7.90
N PHE A 246 4.29 -7.52 8.77
CA PHE A 246 3.99 -7.66 10.21
C PHE A 246 2.82 -6.79 10.67
N THR A 247 2.36 -5.86 9.84
CA THR A 247 1.28 -4.93 10.16
C THR A 247 -0.04 -5.31 9.46
N TYR A 248 -1.07 -4.48 9.67
CA TYR A 248 -2.34 -4.60 8.97
C TYR A 248 -2.21 -4.33 7.45
N LEU A 249 -1.13 -3.69 6.99
CA LEU A 249 -0.91 -3.36 5.56
C LEU A 249 -0.86 -4.59 4.66
N PHE A 250 -0.48 -5.74 5.20
CA PHE A 250 -0.47 -7.01 4.48
C PHE A 250 -1.85 -7.42 3.92
N HIS A 251 -2.95 -6.80 4.39
CA HIS A 251 -4.27 -6.95 3.76
C HIS A 251 -4.23 -6.67 2.24
N MET A 252 -3.32 -5.82 1.76
CA MET A 252 -3.14 -5.58 0.32
C MET A 252 -2.78 -6.86 -0.46
N VAL A 253 -1.95 -7.74 0.11
CA VAL A 253 -1.65 -9.06 -0.47
C VAL A 253 -2.84 -9.99 -0.33
N TYR A 254 -3.48 -10.00 0.85
CA TYR A 254 -4.67 -10.82 1.07
C TYR A 254 -5.86 -10.42 0.21
N ASN A 255 -5.95 -9.20 -0.31
CA ASN A 255 -7.01 -8.81 -1.24
C ASN A 255 -6.98 -9.66 -2.52
N VAL A 256 -5.79 -10.03 -3.01
CA VAL A 256 -5.63 -10.94 -4.17
C VAL A 256 -6.12 -12.34 -3.81
N VAL A 257 -5.79 -12.80 -2.60
CA VAL A 257 -6.28 -14.08 -2.05
C VAL A 257 -7.80 -14.06 -1.88
N ALA A 258 -8.35 -12.97 -1.37
CA ALA A 258 -9.79 -12.76 -1.17
C ALA A 258 -10.53 -12.73 -2.51
N LEU A 259 -9.93 -12.12 -3.54
CA LEU A 259 -10.45 -12.16 -4.91
C LEU A 259 -10.57 -13.59 -5.43
N TYR A 260 -9.51 -14.39 -5.27
CA TYR A 260 -9.52 -15.81 -5.66
C TYR A 260 -10.64 -16.58 -4.95
N TYR A 261 -10.77 -16.43 -3.62
CA TYR A 261 -11.81 -17.10 -2.86
C TYR A 261 -13.22 -16.61 -3.19
N SER A 262 -13.41 -15.32 -3.43
CA SER A 262 -14.67 -14.72 -3.85
C SER A 262 -15.11 -15.25 -5.22
N ALA A 263 -14.21 -15.25 -6.21
CA ALA A 263 -14.48 -15.73 -7.55
C ALA A 263 -14.91 -17.20 -7.58
N ARG A 264 -14.24 -18.02 -6.76
CA ARG A 264 -14.52 -19.46 -6.63
C ARG A 264 -15.65 -19.79 -5.66
N ARG A 265 -16.24 -18.80 -4.97
CA ARG A 265 -17.10 -18.94 -3.79
C ARG A 265 -16.73 -20.14 -2.90
N ARG A 266 -15.44 -20.44 -2.80
CA ARG A 266 -15.00 -21.62 -2.09
C ARG A 266 -15.10 -21.25 -0.63
N SER A 267 -16.04 -21.86 0.07
CA SER A 267 -15.99 -21.97 1.53
C SER A 267 -14.82 -22.90 1.92
N ILE A 268 -13.63 -22.70 1.36
CA ILE A 268 -12.43 -23.19 2.02
C ILE A 268 -12.35 -22.31 3.25
N ARG A 269 -13.05 -22.74 4.31
CA ARG A 269 -12.72 -22.37 5.69
C ARG A 269 -12.57 -20.85 5.83
N ALA A 270 -13.53 -20.10 5.27
CA ALA A 270 -13.40 -18.66 5.10
C ALA A 270 -13.48 -18.00 6.48
N VAL A 271 -12.41 -17.25 6.80
CA VAL A 271 -12.10 -16.54 8.05
C VAL A 271 -11.37 -17.40 9.09
N ALA A 272 -10.05 -17.26 9.09
CA ALA A 272 -9.31 -16.99 10.32
C ALA A 272 -9.12 -15.48 10.41
#